data_AF-A0A925W0B4-F1
#
_entry.id   AF-A0A925W0B4-F1
#
_cell.length_a   1.000
_cell.length_b   1.000
_cell.length_c   1.000
_cell.angle_alpha   90.00
_cell.angle_beta   90.00
_cell.angle_gamma   90.00
#
_symmetry.space_group_name_H-M   'P 1'
#
loop_
_entity.id
_entity.type
_entity.pdbx_description
1 polymer ?
#
loop_
_entity_poly.entity_id
_entity_poly.type
_entity_poly.pdbx_seq_one_letter_code
_entity_poly.pdbx_strand_id
1 'polypeptide(L)'
;MNAFALTSVFNDGYIAEQFEQYRHDPGSVDETWRQYFRVAESLFASNTVAAPPASAAPFTASPVDGATQGGADISVLQKAAAAAALQAAIRSYGHFAVQLDPLGAAPPGAAELTPEFHGITQNDLEQLPGALLDARFATAAAVIARKREVYSSHIGYEVWHLSEEVEREWFRVSFREHNVTRELSVDEKKAVLHRLNEVDGL
;
A
#
# COMPACT_ATOMS: atom_id res chain seq x y z
N MET A 1 0.21 18.82 -28.96
CA MET A 1 -0.28 19.31 -27.65
C MET A 1 0.25 18.34 -26.60
N ASN A 2 1.56 18.36 -26.36
CA ASN A 2 2.27 19.02 -25.24
C ASN A 2 1.95 18.46 -23.85
N ALA A 3 2.89 17.62 -23.39
CA ALA A 3 3.45 17.52 -22.04
C ALA A 3 2.51 17.24 -20.86
N PHE A 4 2.30 15.95 -20.58
CA PHE A 4 2.07 15.45 -19.22
C PHE A 4 3.29 14.65 -18.78
N ALA A 5 4.32 15.34 -18.31
CA ALA A 5 5.52 14.72 -17.74
C ALA A 5 6.05 15.56 -16.60
N LEU A 6 5.19 16.04 -15.69
CA LEU A 6 5.61 16.79 -14.51
C LEU A 6 4.58 16.64 -13.40
N THR A 7 4.54 15.49 -12.74
CA THR A 7 4.43 15.37 -11.27
C THR A 7 4.40 13.90 -10.84
N SER A 8 5.55 13.42 -10.36
CA SER A 8 5.67 12.33 -9.39
C SER A 8 5.13 10.94 -9.77
N VAL A 9 5.50 10.42 -10.94
CA VAL A 9 5.98 9.03 -10.96
C VAL A 9 7.41 9.11 -10.41
N PHE A 10 7.78 8.23 -9.49
CA PHE A 10 9.08 8.23 -8.83
C PHE A 10 10.22 8.53 -9.81
N ASN A 11 11.19 9.36 -9.43
CA ASN A 11 12.37 9.58 -10.28
C ASN A 11 13.19 8.28 -10.25
N ASP A 12 12.91 7.36 -11.16
CA ASP A 12 13.58 6.06 -11.26
C ASP A 12 15.10 6.20 -11.35
N GLY A 13 15.57 7.30 -11.95
CA GLY A 13 16.99 7.67 -11.98
C GLY A 13 17.54 7.98 -10.59
N TYR A 14 16.76 8.65 -9.73
CA TYR A 14 17.15 8.92 -8.35
C TYR A 14 17.21 7.65 -7.51
N ILE A 15 16.25 6.73 -7.65
CA ILE A 15 16.29 5.44 -6.95
C ILE A 15 17.53 4.63 -7.38
N ALA A 16 17.81 4.60 -8.68
CA ALA A 16 18.99 3.91 -9.22
C ALA A 16 20.30 4.52 -8.69
N GLU A 17 20.40 5.84 -8.65
CA GLU A 17 21.55 6.56 -8.09
C GLU A 17 21.76 6.24 -6.61
N GLN A 18 20.70 6.33 -5.79
CA GLN A 18 20.77 6.00 -4.37
C GLN A 18 21.15 4.54 -4.14
N PHE A 19 20.64 3.61 -4.96
CA PHE A 19 20.98 2.21 -4.84
C PHE A 19 22.44 1.93 -5.23
N GLU A 20 22.96 2.60 -6.27
CA GLU A 20 24.36 2.49 -6.67
C GLU A 20 25.30 3.01 -5.57
N GLN A 21 24.97 4.16 -4.97
CA GLN A 21 25.66 4.69 -3.80
C GLN A 21 25.65 3.70 -2.63
N TYR A 22 24.48 3.14 -2.29
CA TYR A 22 24.34 2.13 -1.23
C TYR A 22 25.18 0.87 -1.48
N ARG A 23 25.25 0.40 -2.73
CA ARG A 23 26.07 -0.78 -3.10
C ARG A 23 27.57 -0.53 -2.96
N HIS A 24 28.01 0.71 -3.19
CA HIS A 24 29.41 1.09 -3.02
C HIS A 24 29.77 1.29 -1.54
N ASP A 25 28.93 2.02 -0.81
CA ASP A 25 29.06 2.24 0.63
C ASP A 25 27.65 2.38 1.23
N PRO A 26 27.17 1.43 2.04
CA PRO A 26 25.87 1.53 2.68
C PRO A 26 25.72 2.82 3.50
N GLY A 27 26.79 3.34 4.10
CA GLY A 27 26.78 4.58 4.90
C GLY A 27 26.61 5.87 4.09
N SER A 28 26.67 5.80 2.76
CA SER A 28 26.56 6.96 1.86
C SER A 28 25.12 7.45 1.67
N VAL A 29 24.11 6.60 1.91
CA VAL A 29 22.70 6.97 1.85
C VAL A 29 22.10 7.12 3.24
N ASP A 30 21.02 7.89 3.35
CA ASP A 30 20.35 8.08 4.64
C ASP A 30 19.74 6.78 5.21
N GLU A 31 19.39 6.81 6.49
CA GLU A 31 18.88 5.63 7.20
C GLU A 31 17.60 5.07 6.58
N THR A 32 16.72 5.91 6.03
CA THR A 32 15.47 5.46 5.41
C THR A 32 15.77 4.66 4.15
N TRP A 33 16.68 5.15 3.29
CA TRP A 33 17.14 4.40 2.10
C TRP A 33 17.86 3.11 2.50
N ARG A 34 18.75 3.14 3.49
CA ARG A 34 19.44 1.94 3.99
C ARG A 34 18.46 0.88 4.47
N GLN A 35 17.42 1.26 5.21
CA GLN A 35 16.40 0.34 5.70
C GLN A 35 15.60 -0.26 4.54
N TYR A 36 15.19 0.57 3.58
CA TYR A 36 14.47 0.13 2.40
C TYR A 36 15.26 -0.92 1.60
N PHE A 37 16.53 -0.63 1.27
CA PHE A 37 17.38 -1.56 0.52
C PHE A 37 17.71 -2.83 1.31
N ARG A 38 17.94 -2.73 2.63
CA ARG A 38 18.19 -3.91 3.48
C ARG A 38 16.98 -4.84 3.54
N VAL A 39 15.77 -4.29 3.66
CA VAL A 39 14.53 -5.08 3.63
C VAL A 39 14.40 -5.76 2.27
N ALA A 40 14.60 -5.03 1.17
CA ALA A 40 14.59 -5.62 -0.16
C ALA A 40 15.61 -6.76 -0.29
N GLU A 41 16.88 -6.53 0.03
CA GLU A 41 17.93 -7.56 -0.03
C GLU A 41 17.59 -8.78 0.82
N SER A 42 17.08 -8.61 2.04
CA SER A 42 16.70 -9.75 2.89
C SER A 42 15.55 -10.58 2.33
N LEU A 43 14.57 -9.94 1.69
CA LEU A 43 13.44 -10.62 1.07
C LEU A 43 13.88 -11.39 -0.19
N PHE A 44 14.79 -10.82 -0.98
CA PHE A 44 15.28 -11.46 -2.21
C PHE A 44 16.39 -12.50 -1.96
N ALA A 45 17.20 -12.33 -0.92
CA ALA A 45 18.16 -13.34 -0.48
C ALA A 45 17.45 -14.59 0.10
N SER A 46 16.25 -14.41 0.66
CA SER A 46 15.47 -15.49 1.29
C SER A 46 14.57 -16.27 0.32
N ASN A 47 14.66 -16.05 -0.99
CA ASN A 47 13.85 -16.78 -1.99
C ASN A 47 14.24 -18.27 -2.14
N THR A 48 15.05 -18.83 -1.23
CA THR A 48 14.95 -20.25 -0.85
C THR A 48 13.74 -20.43 0.07
N VAL A 49 12.63 -20.84 -0.52
CA VAL A 49 11.33 -21.10 0.13
C VAL A 49 11.49 -21.82 1.47
N ALA A 50 11.31 -21.12 2.58
CA ALA A 50 11.14 -21.72 3.90
C ALA A 50 10.00 -21.01 4.65
N ALA A 51 8.96 -21.78 4.96
CA ALA A 51 7.82 -21.38 5.78
C ALA A 51 8.28 -20.94 7.20
N PRO A 52 7.51 -20.08 7.90
CA PRO A 52 7.99 -19.40 9.10
C PRO A 52 7.92 -20.32 10.34
N PRO A 53 8.88 -20.25 11.27
CA PRO A 53 8.59 -20.54 12.65
C PRO A 53 8.12 -19.26 13.35
N ALA A 54 6.96 -19.36 14.00
CA ALA A 54 6.50 -18.42 14.98
C ALA A 54 7.43 -18.43 16.20
N SER A 55 8.13 -17.33 16.49
CA SER A 55 8.33 -16.81 17.85
C SER A 55 9.07 -15.48 17.81
N ALA A 56 8.58 -14.51 18.58
CA ALA A 56 9.21 -13.21 18.77
C ALA A 56 10.45 -13.32 19.66
N ALA A 57 11.61 -12.92 19.15
CA ALA A 57 12.77 -12.49 19.94
C ALA A 57 13.64 -11.54 19.10
N PRO A 58 14.29 -10.53 19.71
CA PRO A 58 15.12 -9.57 18.99
C PRO A 58 16.42 -10.24 18.48
N PHE A 59 16.61 -10.23 17.16
CA PHE A 59 17.81 -10.77 16.52
C PHE A 59 19.02 -9.88 16.84
N THR A 60 19.95 -10.40 17.64
CA THR A 60 21.34 -9.91 17.73
C THR A 60 22.12 -10.46 16.54
N ALA A 61 22.56 -9.59 15.63
CA ALA A 61 23.35 -9.96 14.46
C ALA A 61 24.79 -10.35 14.88
N SER A 62 25.20 -11.58 14.58
CA SER A 62 26.61 -11.95 14.43
C SER A 62 26.98 -11.91 12.94
N PRO A 63 28.20 -11.50 12.55
CA PRO A 63 28.59 -11.45 11.16
C PRO A 63 28.90 -12.87 10.66
N VAL A 64 28.26 -13.28 9.58
CA VAL A 64 28.66 -14.45 8.80
C VAL A 64 29.31 -13.97 7.52
N ASP A 65 30.61 -14.25 7.40
CA ASP A 65 31.36 -14.15 6.14
C ASP A 65 30.84 -15.21 5.16
N GLY A 66 30.41 -14.77 3.98
CA GLY A 66 29.91 -15.67 2.94
C GLY A 66 29.28 -14.91 1.78
N ALA A 67 30.11 -14.38 0.89
CA ALA A 67 29.67 -13.75 -0.35
C ALA A 67 28.84 -14.71 -1.23
N THR A 68 27.57 -14.38 -1.43
CA THR A 68 26.85 -14.67 -2.68
C THR A 68 26.26 -13.35 -3.16
N GLN A 69 26.67 -12.92 -4.35
CA GLN A 69 26.14 -11.74 -5.02
C GLN A 69 24.67 -12.01 -5.41
N GLY A 70 23.75 -11.69 -4.51
CA GLY A 70 22.32 -11.68 -4.76
C GLY A 70 21.76 -10.31 -4.40
N GLY A 71 22.28 -9.26 -5.04
CA GLY A 71 21.75 -7.90 -4.85
C GLY A 71 20.31 -7.82 -5.34
N ALA A 72 19.44 -7.13 -4.61
CA ALA A 72 18.09 -6.83 -5.08
C ALA A 72 18.16 -6.22 -6.49
N ASP A 73 17.40 -6.78 -7.44
CA ASP A 73 17.32 -6.26 -8.79
C ASP A 73 16.69 -4.86 -8.74
N ILE A 74 17.36 -3.85 -9.32
CA ILE A 74 16.90 -2.45 -9.36
C ILE A 74 15.48 -2.37 -9.90
N SER A 75 15.13 -3.21 -10.88
CA SER A 75 13.79 -3.25 -11.46
C SER A 75 12.73 -3.62 -10.42
N VAL A 76 13.08 -4.46 -9.45
CA VAL A 76 12.18 -4.89 -8.38
C VAL A 76 11.99 -3.78 -7.36
N LEU A 77 13.04 -3.03 -7.04
CA LEU A 77 12.95 -1.83 -6.19
C LEU A 77 12.06 -0.76 -6.82
N GLN A 78 12.24 -0.49 -8.12
CA GLN A 78 11.39 0.43 -8.88
C GLN A 78 9.92 0.00 -8.82
N LYS A 79 9.63 -1.28 -9.09
CA LYS A 79 8.26 -1.82 -8.99
C LYS A 79 7.69 -1.72 -7.57
N ALA A 80 8.50 -1.93 -6.54
CA ALA A 80 8.07 -1.79 -5.15
C ALA A 80 7.74 -0.34 -4.79
N ALA A 81 8.54 0.63 -5.26
CA ALA A 81 8.25 2.06 -5.11
C ALA A 81 6.94 2.46 -5.81
N ALA A 82 6.74 2.00 -7.05
CA ALA A 82 5.48 2.20 -7.78
C ALA A 82 4.28 1.57 -7.07
N ALA A 83 4.43 0.37 -6.48
CA ALA A 83 3.37 -0.27 -5.72
C ALA A 83 3.05 0.50 -4.43
N ALA A 84 4.05 1.07 -3.76
CA ALA A 84 3.86 1.96 -2.60
C ALA A 84 3.14 3.26 -2.99
N ALA A 85 3.44 3.80 -4.18
CA ALA A 85 2.76 4.93 -4.79
C ALA A 85 1.27 4.64 -4.96
N LEU A 86 0.93 3.50 -5.57
CA LEU A 86 -0.45 3.05 -5.76
C LEU A 86 -1.17 2.90 -4.41
N GLN A 87 -0.51 2.30 -3.41
CA GLN A 87 -1.06 2.21 -2.06
C GLN A 87 -1.34 3.59 -1.44
N ALA A 88 -0.48 4.59 -1.68
CA ALA A 88 -0.70 5.96 -1.23
C ALA A 88 -1.86 6.63 -2.01
N ALA A 89 -1.92 6.43 -3.32
CA ALA A 89 -2.97 6.95 -4.19
C ALA A 89 -4.36 6.42 -3.80
N ILE A 90 -4.50 5.12 -3.51
CA ILE A 90 -5.77 4.54 -3.01
C ILE A 90 -6.24 5.25 -1.73
N ARG A 91 -5.29 5.65 -0.90
CA ARG A 91 -5.53 6.36 0.33
C ARG A 91 -6.07 7.78 0.07
N SER A 92 -5.47 8.50 -0.89
CA SER A 92 -5.82 9.89 -1.21
C SER A 92 -7.04 10.03 -2.09
N TYR A 93 -7.20 9.13 -3.05
CA TYR A 93 -8.15 9.24 -4.15
C TYR A 93 -9.19 8.11 -4.15
N GLY A 94 -9.12 7.19 -3.19
CA GLY A 94 -10.01 6.02 -3.14
C GLY A 94 -11.49 6.36 -3.10
N HIS A 95 -11.85 7.55 -2.58
CA HIS A 95 -13.21 8.08 -2.57
C HIS A 95 -13.79 8.28 -3.98
N PHE A 96 -12.96 8.54 -5.00
CA PHE A 96 -13.42 8.66 -6.39
C PHE A 96 -13.88 7.34 -7.01
N ALA A 97 -13.50 6.20 -6.42
CA ALA A 97 -13.93 4.88 -6.88
C ALA A 97 -15.16 4.34 -6.14
N VAL A 98 -15.72 5.09 -5.18
CA VAL A 98 -16.86 4.63 -4.38
C VAL A 98 -18.17 4.84 -5.15
N GLN A 99 -19.03 3.81 -5.17
CA GLN A 99 -20.39 3.90 -5.71
C GLN A 99 -21.29 4.70 -4.76
N LEU A 100 -21.28 6.03 -4.93
CA LEU A 100 -22.08 6.95 -4.12
C LEU A 100 -23.49 7.16 -4.67
N ASP A 101 -23.68 7.06 -5.98
CA ASP A 101 -25.00 7.23 -6.58
C ASP A 101 -25.85 5.96 -6.43
N PRO A 102 -26.93 5.97 -5.62
CA PRO A 102 -27.83 4.82 -5.51
C PRO A 102 -28.62 4.56 -6.79
N LEU A 103 -28.67 5.50 -7.73
CA LEU A 103 -29.35 5.34 -9.03
C LEU A 103 -28.46 4.69 -10.10
N GLY A 104 -27.18 4.46 -9.80
CA GLY A 104 -26.29 3.64 -10.62
C GLY A 104 -25.36 4.39 -11.57
N ALA A 105 -25.21 5.72 -11.46
CA ALA A 105 -24.12 6.41 -12.16
C ALA A 105 -22.77 5.85 -11.70
N ALA A 106 -21.89 5.57 -12.67
CA ALA A 106 -20.57 5.06 -12.37
C ALA A 106 -19.77 6.09 -11.54
N PRO A 107 -18.90 5.64 -10.62
CA PRO A 107 -17.98 6.54 -9.92
C PRO A 107 -17.10 7.27 -10.94
N PRO A 108 -16.70 8.51 -10.67
CA PRO A 108 -15.84 9.27 -11.59
C PRO A 108 -14.49 8.57 -11.83
N GLY A 109 -13.99 7.80 -10.85
CA GLY A 109 -12.69 7.16 -10.90
C GLY A 109 -11.54 8.17 -10.85
N ALA A 110 -10.31 7.65 -10.86
CA ALA A 110 -9.09 8.44 -10.95
C ALA A 110 -7.98 7.56 -11.56
N ALA A 111 -7.14 8.13 -12.42
CA ALA A 111 -6.09 7.39 -13.12
C ALA A 111 -5.07 6.83 -12.12
N GLU A 112 -4.78 7.59 -11.07
CA GLU A 112 -3.89 7.27 -9.95
C GLU A 112 -4.27 6.00 -9.20
N LEU A 113 -5.51 5.51 -9.35
CA LEU A 113 -6.00 4.28 -8.72
C LEU A 113 -5.65 3.01 -9.52
N THR A 114 -5.02 3.17 -10.67
CA THR A 114 -4.63 2.07 -11.57
C THR A 114 -3.13 1.77 -11.45
N PRO A 115 -2.70 0.50 -11.47
CA PRO A 115 -1.28 0.14 -11.53
C PRO A 115 -0.54 0.81 -12.69
N GLU A 116 -1.20 0.90 -13.85
CA GLU A 116 -0.62 1.37 -15.10
C GLU A 116 -0.19 2.84 -15.01
N PHE A 117 -0.92 3.66 -14.26
CA PHE A 117 -0.54 5.05 -13.98
C PHE A 117 0.81 5.15 -13.27
N HIS A 118 1.14 4.16 -12.42
CA HIS A 118 2.42 4.09 -11.70
C HIS A 118 3.50 3.30 -12.47
N GLY A 119 3.25 2.93 -13.73
CA GLY A 119 4.22 2.23 -14.57
C GLY A 119 4.41 0.74 -14.22
N ILE A 120 3.48 0.14 -13.49
CA ILE A 120 3.51 -1.29 -13.13
C ILE A 120 2.26 -2.01 -13.61
N THR A 121 2.36 -3.31 -13.81
CA THR A 121 1.22 -4.15 -14.19
C THR A 121 0.61 -4.85 -12.97
N GLN A 122 -0.62 -5.34 -13.12
CA GLN A 122 -1.23 -6.21 -12.12
C GLN A 122 -0.40 -7.48 -11.84
N ASN A 123 0.22 -8.06 -12.88
CA ASN A 123 1.11 -9.21 -12.72
C ASN A 123 2.37 -8.86 -11.90
N ASP A 124 2.92 -7.65 -12.04
CA ASP A 124 4.04 -7.21 -11.20
C ASP A 124 3.65 -7.17 -9.72
N LEU A 125 2.44 -6.70 -9.40
CA LEU A 125 1.92 -6.69 -8.02
C LEU A 125 1.75 -8.11 -7.46
N GLU A 126 1.41 -9.08 -8.29
CA GLU A 126 1.27 -10.48 -7.88
C GLU A 126 2.61 -11.14 -7.56
N GLN A 127 3.67 -10.79 -8.30
CA GLN A 127 5.01 -11.33 -8.11
C GLN A 127 5.80 -10.62 -7.00
N LEU A 128 5.45 -9.36 -6.70
CA LEU A 128 6.10 -8.61 -5.63
C LEU A 128 5.72 -9.13 -4.25
N PRO A 129 6.70 -9.41 -3.36
CA PRO A 129 6.42 -9.73 -1.96
C PRO A 129 5.64 -8.62 -1.27
N GLY A 130 4.51 -8.97 -0.63
CA GLY A 130 3.66 -8.01 0.09
C GLY A 130 4.40 -7.33 1.24
N ALA A 131 5.39 -8.02 1.83
CA ALA A 131 6.21 -7.51 2.91
C ALA A 131 7.00 -6.23 2.59
N LEU A 132 7.20 -5.91 1.31
CA LEU A 132 7.79 -4.63 0.88
C LEU A 132 6.87 -3.42 1.16
N LEU A 133 5.56 -3.66 1.32
CA LEU A 133 4.55 -2.65 1.61
C LEU A 133 3.94 -2.82 3.00
N ASP A 134 3.65 -4.06 3.37
CA ASP A 134 3.02 -4.45 4.62
C ASP A 134 3.35 -5.93 4.92
N ALA A 135 4.15 -6.16 5.97
CA ALA A 135 4.68 -7.47 6.36
C ALA A 135 3.62 -8.56 6.63
N ARG A 136 2.34 -8.19 6.73
CA ARG A 136 1.22 -9.12 6.99
C ARG A 136 0.73 -9.84 5.74
N PHE A 137 1.15 -9.43 4.55
CA PHE A 137 0.63 -9.94 3.28
C PHE A 137 1.71 -10.65 2.46
N ALA A 138 1.30 -11.70 1.75
CA ALA A 138 2.19 -12.48 0.89
C ALA A 138 2.60 -11.72 -0.37
N THR A 139 1.68 -11.00 -1.01
CA THR A 139 1.92 -10.28 -2.28
C THR A 139 1.50 -8.82 -2.20
N ALA A 140 2.13 -7.96 -3.01
CA ALA A 140 1.74 -6.55 -3.10
C ALA A 140 0.29 -6.41 -3.62
N ALA A 141 -0.15 -7.30 -4.52
CA ALA A 141 -1.52 -7.37 -4.98
C ALA A 141 -2.52 -7.56 -3.81
N ALA A 142 -2.21 -8.41 -2.83
CA ALA A 142 -3.03 -8.61 -1.64
C ALA A 142 -3.09 -7.35 -0.76
N VAL A 143 -1.96 -6.63 -0.62
CA VAL A 143 -1.93 -5.34 0.08
C VAL A 143 -2.84 -4.33 -0.60
N ILE A 144 -2.73 -4.18 -1.93
CA ILE A 144 -3.53 -3.26 -2.73
C ILE A 144 -5.03 -3.59 -2.64
N ALA A 145 -5.39 -4.88 -2.75
CA ALA A 145 -6.78 -5.32 -2.58
C ALA A 145 -7.33 -4.94 -1.19
N ARG A 146 -6.55 -5.17 -0.13
CA ARG A 146 -6.94 -4.78 1.23
C ARG A 146 -7.09 -3.26 1.37
N LYS A 147 -6.24 -2.46 0.74
CA LYS A 147 -6.39 -0.99 0.77
C LYS A 147 -7.65 -0.54 0.05
N ARG A 148 -8.00 -1.15 -1.09
CA ARG A 148 -9.26 -0.85 -1.80
C ARG A 148 -10.48 -1.19 -0.95
N GLU A 149 -10.46 -2.31 -0.24
CA GLU A 149 -11.54 -2.68 0.70
C GLU A 149 -11.74 -1.61 1.79
N VAL A 150 -10.65 -1.05 2.31
CA VAL A 150 -10.70 -0.05 3.39
C VAL A 150 -11.08 1.34 2.87
N TYR A 151 -10.53 1.78 1.73
CA TYR A 151 -10.62 3.18 1.27
C TYR A 151 -11.56 3.41 0.07
N SER A 152 -12.08 2.35 -0.54
CA SER A 152 -12.88 2.40 -1.78
C SER A 152 -14.09 1.46 -1.75
N SER A 153 -14.64 1.17 -0.56
CA SER A 153 -15.83 0.32 -0.43
C SER A 153 -17.13 1.11 -0.66
N HIS A 154 -17.92 1.32 0.39
CA HIS A 154 -19.22 1.99 0.33
C HIS A 154 -19.18 3.41 0.91
N ILE A 155 -18.03 3.83 1.46
CA ILE A 155 -17.84 5.13 2.11
C ILE A 155 -16.64 5.80 1.45
N GLY A 156 -16.83 7.03 0.97
CA GLY A 156 -15.75 7.88 0.48
C GLY A 156 -15.11 8.66 1.62
N TYR A 157 -13.81 8.42 1.86
CA TYR A 157 -13.05 9.17 2.86
C TYR A 157 -12.22 10.27 2.21
N GLU A 158 -12.43 11.51 2.64
CA GLU A 158 -11.65 12.68 2.25
C GLU A 158 -10.99 13.30 3.48
N VAL A 159 -9.84 12.77 3.88
CA VAL A 159 -9.15 13.20 5.13
C VAL A 159 -7.66 13.51 4.92
N TRP A 160 -7.10 13.25 3.74
CA TRP A 160 -5.67 13.53 3.47
C TRP A 160 -5.34 14.98 3.15
N HIS A 161 -6.35 15.84 3.04
CA HIS A 161 -6.16 17.29 3.01
C HIS A 161 -5.92 17.88 4.41
N LEU A 162 -6.17 17.13 5.50
CA LEU A 162 -5.91 17.58 6.86
C LEU A 162 -4.42 17.88 7.02
N SER A 163 -4.08 18.97 7.71
CA SER A 163 -2.69 19.42 7.87
C SER A 163 -1.92 18.62 8.93
N GLU A 164 -2.59 18.25 10.03
CA GLU A 164 -1.98 17.62 11.19
C GLU A 164 -1.74 16.11 10.96
N GLU A 165 -0.49 15.66 11.10
CA GLU A 165 -0.15 14.24 10.91
C GLU A 165 -0.79 13.35 11.98
N VAL A 166 -0.97 13.85 13.20
CA VAL A 166 -1.63 13.11 14.29
C VAL A 166 -3.08 12.78 13.93
N GLU A 167 -3.80 13.73 13.31
CA GLU A 167 -5.17 13.50 12.84
C GLU A 167 -5.18 12.49 11.69
N ARG A 168 -4.28 12.65 10.71
CA ARG A 168 -4.19 11.70 9.60
C ARG A 168 -3.91 10.28 10.10
N GLU A 169 -3.01 10.14 11.07
CA GLU A 169 -2.71 8.82 11.64
C GLU A 169 -3.88 8.24 12.42
N TRP A 170 -4.62 9.05 13.17
CA TRP A 170 -5.85 8.60 13.82
C TRP A 170 -6.84 7.98 12.83
N PHE A 171 -7.02 8.61 11.65
CA PHE A 171 -7.85 8.04 10.59
C PHE A 171 -7.24 6.77 9.99
N ARG A 172 -5.92 6.71 9.76
CA ARG A 172 -5.27 5.48 9.24
C ARG A 172 -5.48 4.28 10.15
N VAL A 173 -5.41 4.49 11.47
CA VAL A 173 -5.68 3.47 12.48
C VAL A 173 -7.16 3.08 12.47
N SER A 174 -8.05 4.07 12.60
CA SER A 174 -9.50 3.86 12.70
C SER A 174 -10.09 3.12 11.50
N PHE A 175 -9.65 3.47 10.29
CA PHE A 175 -10.10 2.80 9.06
C PHE A 175 -9.57 1.37 8.96
N ARG A 176 -8.30 1.15 9.33
CA ARG A 176 -7.67 -0.19 9.31
C ARG A 176 -8.34 -1.16 10.28
N GLU A 177 -8.77 -0.67 11.42
CA GLU A 177 -9.43 -1.44 12.49
C GLU A 177 -10.95 -1.60 12.25
N HIS A 178 -11.49 -1.00 11.19
CA HIS A 178 -12.93 -0.94 10.89
C HIS A 178 -13.76 -0.33 12.03
N ASN A 179 -13.18 0.59 12.81
CA ASN A 179 -13.90 1.28 13.89
C ASN A 179 -15.08 2.12 13.35
N VAL A 180 -15.07 2.42 12.05
CA VAL A 180 -16.11 3.18 11.34
C VAL A 180 -17.09 2.31 10.53
N THR A 181 -16.78 1.02 10.32
CA THR A 181 -17.61 0.07 9.56
C THR A 181 -17.69 -1.25 10.32
N ARG A 182 -18.49 -1.27 11.40
CA ARG A 182 -18.74 -2.51 12.15
C ARG A 182 -19.89 -3.30 11.54
N GLU A 183 -19.82 -4.62 11.66
CA GLU A 183 -20.97 -5.47 11.38
C GLU A 183 -22.08 -5.22 12.41
N LEU A 184 -23.30 -5.04 11.89
CA LEU A 184 -24.50 -4.96 12.71
C LEU A 184 -24.97 -6.37 13.08
N SER A 185 -25.38 -6.54 14.33
CA SER A 185 -26.08 -7.75 14.77
C SER A 185 -27.41 -7.89 14.03
N VAL A 186 -27.99 -9.10 14.07
CA VAL A 186 -29.28 -9.37 13.41
C VAL A 186 -30.38 -8.43 13.91
N ASP A 187 -30.42 -8.14 15.21
CA ASP A 187 -31.45 -7.28 15.78
C ASP A 187 -31.20 -5.80 15.45
N GLU A 188 -29.95 -5.35 15.36
CA GLU A 188 -29.62 -4.01 14.85
C GLU A 188 -30.00 -3.86 13.37
N LYS A 189 -29.76 -4.89 12.54
CA LYS A 189 -30.19 -4.91 11.13
C LYS A 189 -31.72 -4.78 11.02
N LYS A 190 -32.48 -5.50 11.86
CA LYS A 190 -33.95 -5.37 11.92
C LYS A 190 -34.38 -3.98 12.37
N ALA A 191 -33.71 -3.40 13.37
CA ALA A 191 -34.02 -2.07 13.87
C ALA A 191 -33.79 -0.99 12.80
N VAL A 192 -32.67 -1.06 12.06
CA VAL A 192 -32.40 -0.17 10.93
C VAL A 192 -33.47 -0.31 9.84
N LEU A 193 -33.84 -1.55 9.47
CA LEU A 193 -34.89 -1.78 8.49
C LEU A 193 -36.25 -1.21 8.92
N HIS A 194 -36.62 -1.42 10.20
CA HIS A 194 -37.85 -0.84 10.74
C HIS A 194 -37.84 0.68 10.62
N ARG A 195 -36.70 1.31 10.95
CA ARG A 195 -36.56 2.77 10.84
C ARG A 195 -36.65 3.28 9.40
N LEU A 196 -36.10 2.54 8.43
CA LEU A 196 -36.23 2.89 7.01
C LEU A 196 -37.69 2.82 6.56
N ASN A 197 -38.43 1.77 6.95
CA ASN A 197 -39.85 1.62 6.62
C ASN A 197 -40.72 2.73 7.22
N GLU A 198 -40.43 3.16 8.46
CA GLU A 198 -41.13 4.29 9.09
C GLU A 198 -40.98 5.60 8.31
N VAL A 199 -39.83 5.81 7.65
CA VAL A 199 -39.56 7.02 6.88
C VAL A 199 -40.19 6.97 5.48
N ASP A 200 -40.19 5.79 4.85
CA ASP A 200 -40.77 5.58 3.51
C ASP A 200 -42.31 5.52 3.52
N GLY A 201 -42.90 5.01 4.61
CA GLY A 201 -44.36 4.85 4.75
C GLY A 201 -45.12 6.11 5.21
N LEU A 202 -44.45 7.24 5.41
CA LEU A 202 -45.03 8.55 5.73
C LEU A 202 -45.23 9.40 4.46
#